data_AF-A0A5E3WN87-F1
#
_entry.id   AF-A0A5E3WN87-F1
#
_cell.length_a   1.000
_cell.length_b   1.000
_cell.length_c   1.000
_cell.angle_alpha   90.00
_cell.angle_beta   90.00
_cell.angle_gamma   90.00
#
_symmetry.space_group_name_H-M   'P 1'
#
loop_
_entity.id
_entity.type
_entity.pdbx_description
1 polymer ?
#
loop_
_entity_poly.entity_id
_entity_poly.type
_entity_poly.pdbx_seq_one_letter_code
_entity_poly.pdbx_strand_id
1 'polypeptide(L)'
;MFRIKSSRTFTLTCGGAALALFLWTAHMNTLPPNSANLDEHPHFYSGSRPQSTALAQPSPVLSYSLDSSASNNQPNAPQPSSSETTAIDLPSDTLPAAMPAPAMEDAPYDDPSPPQDLEEEPPASSKQIPRMTLIVLWSPQDRDDSYLPNFFASAGANPSLDVLLIKFDKYGLGAEHCEVPRAAHVPNVREVCVDMEEYWDLHIDWLCAEWGCDARMREMAREVMVRRLPADRVNSFYRPFRAEVFEKYMLSGVDLWAWADLDVILGNLDRVFPWDLAPSFDVMLAGWPTNWSTLLLYMPGHFTAFRRSPDVARAFQRAVPALVTYNAFVGEEFAEFGDACEEGEYSHALFMRTGLRFLRFDAMVDAGHHVSTLDGVFAVEDDHALPTPLISSDLAPKEATLVSARPAINAALAAHAMPGETQDNEQQHTFTAEGLEAPITLRQDASSVPFVWFDPQYAVAYDSPLAQEVPGNGRHGRRYVMRRDIDGPVTERFEPAQRIHFDIPGQGEGSERAWLREGLYTHLQTEKYAPWWALPQRALAPGEVLYVDKEHGAHVWDADANLVWQSPRVSDA
;
A
#
# COMPACT_ATOMS: atom_id res chain seq x y z
N MET A 1 6.90 -53.96 -50.75
CA MET A 1 7.39 -54.78 -49.64
C MET A 1 6.80 -54.26 -48.34
N PHE A 2 6.08 -55.14 -47.66
CA PHE A 2 5.47 -55.13 -46.32
C PHE A 2 5.05 -53.81 -45.64
N ARG A 3 3.73 -53.56 -45.73
CA ARG A 3 2.91 -52.92 -44.70
C ARG A 3 2.72 -53.88 -43.51
N ILE A 4 2.85 -53.39 -42.29
CA ILE A 4 2.19 -53.98 -41.11
C ILE A 4 1.28 -52.90 -40.52
N LYS A 5 -0.03 -53.20 -40.54
CA LYS A 5 -1.08 -52.53 -39.76
C LYS A 5 -0.99 -53.04 -38.32
N SER A 6 -1.09 -52.15 -37.34
CA SER A 6 -1.65 -52.51 -36.04
C SER A 6 -2.60 -51.40 -35.60
N SER A 7 -3.87 -51.75 -35.58
CA SER A 7 -4.99 -50.98 -35.09
C SER A 7 -5.19 -51.25 -33.60
N ARG A 8 -5.15 -50.21 -32.77
CA ARG A 8 -5.89 -50.20 -31.50
C ARG A 8 -6.64 -48.88 -31.38
N THR A 9 -7.94 -49.00 -31.57
CA THR A 9 -8.97 -48.03 -31.29
C THR A 9 -9.08 -47.87 -29.77
N PHE A 10 -8.84 -46.67 -29.25
CA PHE A 10 -9.35 -46.26 -27.94
C PHE A 10 -10.58 -45.41 -28.18
N THR A 11 -11.74 -45.94 -27.81
CA THR A 11 -13.01 -45.21 -27.78
C THR A 11 -13.03 -44.40 -26.49
N LEU A 12 -12.77 -43.09 -26.57
CA LEU A 12 -13.09 -42.19 -25.46
C LEU A 12 -14.46 -41.58 -25.74
N THR A 13 -15.41 -41.90 -24.86
CA THR A 13 -16.75 -41.30 -24.82
C THR A 13 -16.63 -39.84 -24.38
N CYS A 14 -16.65 -38.91 -25.34
CA CYS A 14 -16.95 -37.50 -25.08
C CYS A 14 -18.45 -37.35 -24.87
N GLY A 15 -18.88 -37.26 -23.61
CA GLY A 15 -20.25 -36.92 -23.23
C GLY A 15 -20.22 -36.20 -21.88
N GLY A 16 -20.26 -34.87 -21.90
CA GLY A 16 -20.44 -34.09 -20.67
C GLY A 16 -20.11 -32.59 -20.77
N ALA A 17 -19.00 -32.21 -21.41
CA ALA A 17 -18.49 -30.84 -21.29
C ALA A 17 -18.94 -29.85 -22.39
N ALA A 18 -19.49 -30.33 -23.52
CA ALA A 18 -19.84 -29.46 -24.65
C ALA A 18 -21.26 -28.85 -24.58
N LEU A 19 -22.12 -29.30 -23.65
CA LEU A 19 -23.50 -28.81 -23.52
C LEU A 19 -23.63 -27.62 -22.54
N ALA A 20 -22.67 -27.42 -21.63
CA ALA A 20 -22.67 -26.31 -20.69
C ALA A 20 -22.20 -24.98 -21.32
N LEU A 21 -21.32 -25.02 -22.33
CA LEU A 21 -20.82 -23.83 -23.02
C LEU A 21 -21.83 -23.22 -24.02
N PHE A 22 -22.74 -24.03 -24.56
CA PHE A 22 -23.75 -23.58 -25.53
C PHE A 22 -25.03 -23.03 -24.88
N LEU A 23 -25.33 -23.39 -23.63
CA LEU A 23 -26.47 -22.85 -22.89
C LEU A 23 -26.18 -21.49 -22.25
N TRP A 24 -24.91 -21.17 -21.95
CA TRP A 24 -24.51 -19.87 -21.41
C TRP A 24 -24.52 -18.76 -22.49
N THR A 25 -24.10 -19.08 -23.70
CA THR A 25 -24.03 -18.12 -24.83
C THR A 25 -25.41 -17.82 -25.44
N ALA A 26 -26.40 -18.70 -25.28
CA ALA A 26 -27.75 -18.49 -25.79
C ALA A 26 -28.68 -17.70 -24.83
N HIS A 27 -28.32 -17.54 -23.55
CA HIS A 27 -29.15 -16.78 -22.58
C HIS A 27 -28.79 -15.29 -22.47
N MET A 28 -27.63 -14.87 -23.01
CA MET A 28 -27.18 -13.47 -23.00
C MET A 28 -27.71 -12.61 -24.17
N ASN A 29 -28.44 -13.20 -25.13
CA ASN A 29 -28.89 -12.50 -26.35
C ASN A 29 -30.40 -12.22 -26.44
N THR A 30 -31.15 -12.29 -25.31
CA THR A 30 -32.60 -12.02 -25.32
C THR A 30 -33.09 -11.06 -24.22
N LEU A 31 -32.24 -10.19 -23.69
CA LEU A 31 -32.68 -9.13 -22.78
C LEU A 31 -32.78 -7.77 -23.52
N PRO A 32 -33.84 -6.98 -23.26
CA PRO A 32 -34.12 -5.75 -23.99
C PRO A 32 -33.04 -4.67 -23.73
N PRO A 33 -32.76 -3.79 -24.71
CA PRO A 33 -31.79 -2.73 -24.55
C PRO A 33 -32.43 -1.62 -23.73
N ASN A 34 -32.32 -1.70 -22.39
CA ASN A 34 -32.51 -0.62 -21.41
C ASN A 34 -32.49 -1.22 -20.00
N SER A 35 -31.32 -1.62 -19.50
CA SER A 35 -31.02 -1.81 -18.07
C SER A 35 -29.61 -2.38 -17.89
N ALA A 36 -28.60 -1.52 -18.04
CA ALA A 36 -27.28 -1.69 -17.44
C ALA A 36 -26.51 -0.37 -17.64
N ASN A 37 -26.91 0.68 -16.92
CA ASN A 37 -25.98 1.76 -16.64
C ASN A 37 -25.05 1.21 -15.55
N LEU A 38 -23.84 0.80 -15.95
CA LEU A 38 -22.73 0.50 -15.05
C LEU A 38 -21.88 1.77 -14.78
N ASP A 39 -22.45 2.95 -15.04
CA ASP A 39 -21.79 4.26 -14.85
C ASP A 39 -22.00 4.87 -13.45
N GLU A 40 -22.56 4.15 -12.48
CA GLU A 40 -22.61 4.61 -11.09
C GLU A 40 -21.37 4.13 -10.31
N HIS A 41 -20.21 4.65 -10.68
CA HIS A 41 -19.18 4.90 -9.67
C HIS A 41 -19.66 6.10 -8.83
N PRO A 42 -19.73 6.02 -7.50
CA PRO A 42 -20.06 7.18 -6.70
C PRO A 42 -18.95 8.22 -6.90
N HIS A 43 -19.29 9.30 -7.61
CA HIS A 43 -18.50 10.52 -7.62
C HIS A 43 -18.38 11.01 -6.16
N PHE A 44 -17.20 10.82 -5.57
CA PHE A 44 -16.87 11.34 -4.25
C PHE A 44 -16.68 12.87 -4.36
N TYR A 45 -17.78 13.61 -4.30
CA TYR A 45 -17.74 15.07 -4.24
C TYR A 45 -17.51 15.57 -2.81
N SER A 46 -16.69 16.62 -2.77
CA SER A 46 -16.35 17.43 -1.62
C SER A 46 -17.58 17.87 -0.82
N GLY A 47 -17.49 17.74 0.50
CA GLY A 47 -18.51 18.20 1.42
C GLY A 47 -18.68 19.71 1.34
N SER A 48 -19.65 20.17 0.55
CA SER A 48 -20.21 21.52 0.64
C SER A 48 -21.55 21.46 1.36
N ARG A 49 -21.54 22.02 2.56
CA ARG A 49 -22.69 22.16 3.48
C ARG A 49 -23.76 23.08 2.84
N PRO A 50 -25.05 22.75 2.79
CA PRO A 50 -26.06 23.72 2.39
C PRO A 50 -26.29 24.74 3.52
N GLN A 51 -26.14 26.03 3.18
CA GLN A 51 -26.51 27.14 4.05
C GLN A 51 -28.04 27.19 4.24
N SER A 52 -28.43 27.32 5.51
CA SER A 52 -29.80 27.59 5.94
C SER A 52 -30.18 29.04 5.61
N THR A 53 -31.31 29.23 4.92
CA THR A 53 -32.14 30.43 5.08
C THR A 53 -33.59 30.03 5.31
N ALA A 54 -34.17 30.60 6.36
CA ALA A 54 -35.52 30.35 6.85
C ALA A 54 -36.58 31.06 6.01
N LEU A 55 -37.81 30.54 5.98
CA LEU A 55 -39.06 31.29 6.17
C LEU A 55 -40.24 30.32 6.44
N ALA A 56 -41.17 30.79 7.27
CA ALA A 56 -42.11 30.03 8.08
C ALA A 56 -43.45 29.66 7.41
N GLN A 57 -44.13 28.61 7.91
CA GLN A 57 -45.49 28.62 8.51
C GLN A 57 -46.01 27.19 8.84
N PRO A 58 -47.01 27.03 9.74
CA PRO A 58 -47.06 25.89 10.68
C PRO A 58 -48.23 24.89 10.55
N SER A 59 -48.05 23.75 11.25
CA SER A 59 -49.05 22.80 11.82
C SER A 59 -49.53 21.62 10.94
N PRO A 60 -50.07 20.51 11.52
CA PRO A 60 -50.29 20.19 12.95
C PRO A 60 -49.79 18.81 13.43
N VAL A 61 -49.51 18.76 14.74
CA VAL A 61 -49.90 17.75 15.75
C VAL A 61 -50.34 16.37 15.23
N LEU A 62 -49.55 15.34 15.53
CA LEU A 62 -50.06 14.03 15.94
C LEU A 62 -49.25 13.50 17.11
N SER A 63 -49.90 13.51 18.27
CA SER A 63 -49.56 12.87 19.52
C SER A 63 -49.59 11.35 19.39
N TYR A 64 -48.57 10.66 19.87
CA TYR A 64 -48.73 9.31 20.43
C TYR A 64 -47.96 9.14 21.74
N SER A 65 -48.71 8.59 22.69
CA SER A 65 -48.44 8.44 24.10
C SER A 65 -47.34 7.43 24.38
N LEU A 66 -46.55 7.75 25.41
CA LEU A 66 -45.90 6.76 26.25
C LEU A 66 -46.92 5.75 26.76
N ASP A 67 -46.55 4.48 26.78
CA ASP A 67 -47.01 3.59 27.82
C ASP A 67 -45.83 2.79 28.37
N SER A 68 -45.54 3.10 29.62
CA SER A 68 -44.67 2.36 30.52
C SER A 68 -45.38 1.10 31.01
N SER A 69 -44.70 -0.04 31.00
CA SER A 69 -44.90 -1.01 32.08
C SER A 69 -43.61 -1.74 32.38
N ALA A 70 -43.18 -1.55 33.62
CA ALA A 70 -42.13 -2.29 34.27
C ALA A 70 -42.59 -3.71 34.59
N SER A 71 -41.66 -4.67 34.56
CA SER A 71 -41.72 -5.82 35.46
C SER A 71 -40.31 -6.33 35.75
N ASN A 72 -39.98 -6.27 37.03
CA ASN A 72 -38.94 -7.04 37.71
C ASN A 72 -38.82 -8.47 37.18
N ASN A 73 -37.58 -8.97 37.07
CA ASN A 73 -37.13 -10.17 37.79
C ASN A 73 -35.61 -10.40 37.59
N GLN A 74 -34.85 -10.19 38.66
CA GLN A 74 -33.61 -10.92 38.96
C GLN A 74 -33.93 -12.43 39.11
N PRO A 75 -33.01 -13.35 38.80
CA PRO A 75 -32.12 -13.82 39.89
C PRO A 75 -30.70 -14.30 39.48
N ASN A 76 -29.83 -14.20 40.50
CA ASN A 76 -28.71 -15.09 40.85
C ASN A 76 -27.42 -15.10 40.01
N ALA A 77 -26.42 -14.45 40.60
CA ALA A 77 -25.00 -14.75 40.45
C ALA A 77 -24.63 -16.09 41.12
N PRO A 78 -23.60 -16.78 40.61
CA PRO A 78 -22.69 -17.59 41.42
C PRO A 78 -21.30 -16.94 41.47
N GLN A 79 -20.81 -16.73 42.69
CA GLN A 79 -19.41 -16.43 43.01
C GLN A 79 -18.55 -17.72 43.05
N PRO A 80 -17.21 -17.61 43.11
CA PRO A 80 -16.29 -18.43 42.35
C PRO A 80 -15.83 -19.71 43.05
N SER A 81 -15.54 -20.75 42.26
CA SER A 81 -14.79 -21.92 42.72
C SER A 81 -13.29 -21.67 42.59
N SER A 82 -12.62 -21.70 43.74
CA SER A 82 -11.18 -21.82 43.90
C SER A 82 -10.63 -23.07 43.20
N SER A 83 -9.74 -22.88 42.24
CA SER A 83 -8.86 -23.94 41.73
C SER A 83 -7.44 -23.71 42.24
N GLU A 84 -6.97 -24.71 42.97
CA GLU A 84 -5.65 -24.84 43.56
C GLU A 84 -4.55 -24.71 42.52
N THR A 85 -3.58 -23.83 42.80
CA THR A 85 -2.34 -23.70 42.04
C THR A 85 -1.34 -24.73 42.59
N THR A 86 -1.19 -25.86 41.92
CA THR A 86 -0.09 -26.79 42.19
C THR A 86 1.18 -26.25 41.53
N ALA A 87 2.10 -25.76 42.35
CA ALA A 87 3.45 -25.41 41.92
C ALA A 87 4.20 -26.67 41.48
N ILE A 88 4.67 -26.70 40.23
CA ILE A 88 5.63 -27.69 39.76
C ILE A 88 7.01 -27.03 39.85
N ASP A 89 7.80 -27.51 40.81
CA ASP A 89 9.23 -27.23 40.93
C ASP A 89 9.95 -27.78 39.70
N LEU A 90 10.58 -26.89 38.92
CA LEU A 90 11.56 -27.24 37.89
C LEU A 90 12.98 -27.12 38.49
N PRO A 91 13.79 -28.19 38.47
CA PRO A 91 15.18 -28.10 38.89
C PRO A 91 16.00 -27.31 37.86
N SER A 92 16.57 -26.20 38.34
CA SER A 92 17.74 -25.58 37.72
C SER A 92 18.93 -26.52 37.93
N ASP A 93 19.53 -26.97 36.84
CA ASP A 93 20.98 -27.12 36.67
C ASP A 93 21.23 -27.84 35.34
N THR A 94 22.07 -27.24 34.49
CA THR A 94 23.29 -27.83 33.89
C THR A 94 23.65 -27.07 32.60
N LEU A 95 24.48 -26.03 32.72
CA LEU A 95 25.24 -25.48 31.59
C LEU A 95 26.56 -26.24 31.46
N PRO A 96 26.91 -26.81 30.29
CA PRO A 96 28.27 -27.24 30.03
C PRO A 96 29.04 -26.20 29.19
N ALA A 97 30.15 -25.77 29.81
CA ALA A 97 31.49 -25.63 29.25
C ALA A 97 31.72 -24.78 28.00
N ALA A 98 32.42 -23.67 28.23
CA ALA A 98 33.15 -22.86 27.27
C ALA A 98 34.17 -23.68 26.46
N MET A 99 34.25 -23.37 25.17
CA MET A 99 35.31 -23.87 24.28
C MET A 99 36.59 -23.04 24.40
N PRO A 100 37.78 -23.67 24.26
CA PRO A 100 39.07 -22.99 24.36
C PRO A 100 39.44 -22.26 23.07
N ALA A 101 39.98 -21.05 23.21
CA ALA A 101 40.69 -20.34 22.16
C ALA A 101 42.05 -21.00 21.88
N PRO A 102 42.47 -21.16 20.62
CA PRO A 102 43.86 -21.47 20.30
C PRO A 102 44.70 -20.20 20.20
N ALA A 103 45.93 -20.35 20.68
CA ALA A 103 46.95 -19.36 20.91
C ALA A 103 47.59 -18.79 19.63
N MET A 104 48.12 -17.58 19.77
CA MET A 104 49.12 -16.95 18.90
C MET A 104 50.50 -17.61 19.08
N GLU A 105 51.25 -17.72 17.97
CA GLU A 105 52.72 -17.71 17.78
C GLU A 105 52.92 -18.02 16.27
N ASP A 106 53.81 -17.46 15.45
CA ASP A 106 54.95 -16.55 15.62
C ASP A 106 55.39 -16.03 14.21
N ALA A 107 55.71 -14.74 14.12
CA ALA A 107 56.87 -14.13 13.44
C ALA A 107 57.11 -14.26 11.89
N PRO A 108 58.03 -13.45 11.29
CA PRO A 108 57.78 -12.67 10.06
C PRO A 108 58.62 -13.09 8.84
N TYR A 109 58.12 -12.78 7.64
CA TYR A 109 58.91 -12.78 6.41
C TYR A 109 58.63 -11.50 5.62
N ASP A 110 59.57 -10.56 5.66
CA ASP A 110 59.68 -9.45 4.72
C ASP A 110 60.25 -9.99 3.40
N ASP A 111 59.43 -10.03 2.36
CA ASP A 111 59.86 -10.20 0.97
C ASP A 111 59.54 -8.89 0.23
N PRO A 112 60.52 -8.17 -0.35
CA PRO A 112 60.27 -6.90 -1.03
C PRO A 112 59.60 -7.16 -2.39
N SER A 113 58.28 -7.05 -2.42
CA SER A 113 57.50 -6.98 -3.66
C SER A 113 57.91 -5.76 -4.49
N PRO A 114 58.00 -5.90 -5.84
CA PRO A 114 58.30 -4.78 -6.73
C PRO A 114 57.19 -3.73 -6.68
N PRO A 115 57.49 -2.45 -7.00
CA PRO A 115 56.55 -1.35 -6.87
C PRO A 115 55.30 -1.65 -7.70
N GLN A 116 54.19 -1.90 -7.00
CA GLN A 116 52.87 -1.87 -7.60
C GLN A 116 52.58 -0.41 -7.92
N ASP A 117 52.43 -0.12 -9.21
CA ASP A 117 51.76 1.08 -9.67
C ASP A 117 50.40 1.14 -8.95
N LEU A 118 50.26 2.12 -8.06
CA LEU A 118 49.01 2.44 -7.39
C LEU A 118 48.03 2.89 -8.48
N GLU A 119 47.29 1.94 -9.05
CA GLU A 119 45.95 2.22 -9.54
C GLU A 119 45.19 2.78 -8.36
N GLU A 120 45.05 4.10 -8.35
CA GLU A 120 44.25 4.85 -7.40
C GLU A 120 42.81 4.35 -7.55
N GLU A 121 42.46 3.32 -6.77
CA GLU A 121 41.08 2.85 -6.63
C GLU A 121 40.24 4.10 -6.36
N PRO A 122 39.24 4.41 -7.20
CA PRO A 122 38.36 5.53 -6.93
C PRO A 122 37.83 5.33 -5.52
N PRO A 123 37.87 6.35 -4.65
CA PRO A 123 37.53 6.20 -3.25
C PRO A 123 36.21 5.47 -3.18
N ALA A 124 36.20 4.33 -2.47
CA ALA A 124 35.02 3.53 -2.26
C ALA A 124 33.93 4.48 -1.75
N SER A 125 33.05 4.90 -2.66
CA SER A 125 31.82 5.59 -2.33
C SER A 125 31.19 4.71 -1.27
N SER A 126 31.16 5.20 -0.03
CA SER A 126 30.55 4.50 1.09
C SER A 126 29.09 4.36 0.72
N LYS A 127 28.74 3.28 0.00
CA LYS A 127 27.37 2.98 -0.41
C LYS A 127 26.58 2.88 0.87
N GLN A 128 25.89 3.96 1.20
CA GLN A 128 25.06 4.03 2.38
C GLN A 128 24.04 2.90 2.26
N ILE A 129 23.99 2.04 3.27
CA ILE A 129 23.01 0.95 3.30
C ILE A 129 21.62 1.62 3.28
N PRO A 130 20.73 1.23 2.36
CA PRO A 130 19.39 1.79 2.28
C PRO A 130 18.63 1.49 3.57
N ARG A 131 17.75 2.42 3.97
CA ARG A 131 16.95 2.26 5.20
C ARG A 131 15.80 1.27 5.00
N MET A 132 15.34 1.10 3.77
CA MET A 132 14.22 0.22 3.42
C MET A 132 14.42 -0.43 2.05
N THR A 133 14.07 -1.72 1.94
CA THR A 133 13.93 -2.40 0.64
C THR A 133 12.46 -2.51 0.24
N LEU A 134 12.11 -1.95 -0.92
CA LEU A 134 10.78 -2.06 -1.53
C LEU A 134 10.75 -3.30 -2.43
N ILE A 135 10.02 -4.35 -2.03
CA ILE A 135 9.87 -5.60 -2.77
C ILE A 135 8.60 -5.55 -3.61
N VAL A 136 8.78 -5.38 -4.92
CA VAL A 136 7.70 -5.25 -5.89
C VAL A 136 7.71 -6.44 -6.84
N LEU A 137 6.52 -6.97 -7.11
CA LEU A 137 6.30 -8.12 -7.97
C LEU A 137 5.76 -7.66 -9.31
N TRP A 138 6.37 -8.12 -10.40
CA TRP A 138 5.93 -7.78 -11.75
C TRP A 138 5.95 -9.02 -12.64
N SER A 139 4.95 -9.12 -13.51
CA SER A 139 4.93 -10.14 -14.54
C SER A 139 4.73 -9.46 -15.89
N PRO A 140 5.52 -9.82 -16.91
CA PRO A 140 5.30 -9.30 -18.26
C PRO A 140 3.90 -9.69 -18.72
N GLN A 141 3.16 -8.73 -19.26
CA GLN A 141 1.79 -8.91 -19.75
C GLN A 141 1.57 -8.07 -21.00
N ASP A 142 0.60 -8.43 -21.84
CA ASP A 142 0.23 -7.69 -23.06
C ASP A 142 -0.56 -6.40 -22.78
N ARG A 143 -0.31 -5.74 -21.65
CA ARG A 143 -1.00 -4.51 -21.23
C ARG A 143 -0.03 -3.34 -21.21
N ASP A 144 -0.59 -2.13 -21.28
CA ASP A 144 0.18 -0.90 -21.15
C ASP A 144 0.94 -0.87 -19.83
N ASP A 145 2.24 -0.63 -19.92
CA ASP A 145 3.19 -0.51 -18.83
C ASP A 145 3.77 0.91 -18.71
N SER A 146 3.08 1.91 -19.30
CA SER A 146 3.41 3.34 -19.25
C SER A 146 3.54 3.94 -17.84
N TYR A 147 3.07 3.24 -16.80
CA TYR A 147 3.25 3.63 -15.41
C TYR A 147 4.66 3.33 -14.87
N LEU A 148 5.33 2.29 -15.39
CA LEU A 148 6.62 1.83 -14.89
C LEU A 148 7.71 2.92 -14.91
N PRO A 149 7.89 3.71 -15.99
CA PRO A 149 8.92 4.75 -16.01
C PRO A 149 8.78 5.76 -14.87
N ASN A 150 7.56 6.16 -14.51
CA ASN A 150 7.33 7.13 -13.44
C ASN A 150 7.50 6.53 -12.05
N PHE A 151 7.10 5.27 -11.85
CA PHE A 151 7.40 4.54 -10.62
C PHE A 151 8.91 4.44 -10.40
N PHE A 152 9.68 3.97 -11.40
CA PHE A 152 11.12 3.80 -11.22
C PHE A 152 11.85 5.14 -11.09
N ALA A 153 11.43 6.19 -11.79
CA ALA A 153 12.05 7.50 -11.64
C ALA A 153 11.80 8.10 -10.26
N SER A 154 10.58 7.98 -9.72
CA SER A 154 10.28 8.44 -8.36
C SER A 154 10.98 7.61 -7.28
N ALA A 155 11.12 6.29 -7.48
CA ALA A 155 11.99 5.47 -6.63
C ALA A 155 13.46 5.90 -6.71
N GLY A 156 13.94 6.19 -7.93
CA GLY A 156 15.29 6.70 -8.21
C GLY A 156 15.64 7.99 -7.50
N ALA A 157 14.65 8.81 -7.19
CA ALA A 157 14.81 10.06 -6.45
C ALA A 157 14.94 9.86 -4.92
N ASN A 158 14.73 8.65 -4.41
CA ASN A 158 14.79 8.33 -2.98
C ASN A 158 16.03 7.49 -2.66
N PRO A 159 17.18 8.11 -2.29
CA PRO A 159 18.42 7.38 -2.01
C PRO A 159 18.35 6.50 -0.76
N SER A 160 17.38 6.72 0.13
CA SER A 160 17.13 5.87 1.30
C SER A 160 16.42 4.56 0.99
N LEU A 161 15.96 4.38 -0.26
CA LEU A 161 15.31 3.17 -0.74
C LEU A 161 16.23 2.33 -1.62
N ASP A 162 16.06 1.01 -1.53
CA ASP A 162 16.43 0.04 -2.56
C ASP A 162 15.15 -0.64 -3.08
N VAL A 163 14.97 -0.71 -4.39
CA VAL A 163 13.83 -1.42 -5.01
C VAL A 163 14.31 -2.77 -5.50
N LEU A 164 13.72 -3.83 -4.97
CA LEU A 164 13.88 -5.20 -5.47
C LEU A 164 12.66 -5.55 -6.33
N LEU A 165 12.83 -5.44 -7.65
CA LEU A 165 11.84 -5.86 -8.64
C LEU A 165 12.01 -7.35 -8.96
N ILE A 166 11.13 -8.18 -8.41
CA ILE A 166 11.05 -9.60 -8.76
C ILE A 166 10.13 -9.73 -9.97
N LYS A 167 10.73 -10.12 -11.10
CA LYS A 167 10.06 -10.38 -12.36
C LYS A 167 9.84 -11.89 -12.51
N PHE A 168 8.65 -12.32 -12.91
CA PHE A 168 8.36 -13.73 -13.14
C PHE A 168 7.26 -13.90 -14.20
N ASP A 169 7.34 -14.95 -15.00
CA ASP A 169 6.47 -15.19 -16.14
C ASP A 169 5.16 -15.89 -15.77
N LYS A 170 4.31 -15.18 -15.02
CA LYS A 170 2.98 -15.65 -14.62
C LYS A 170 2.07 -16.00 -15.82
N TYR A 171 2.30 -15.38 -16.97
CA TYR A 171 1.41 -15.46 -18.14
C TYR A 171 1.94 -16.33 -19.27
N GLY A 172 3.12 -16.93 -19.13
CA GLY A 172 3.71 -17.84 -20.11
C GLY A 172 4.16 -17.15 -21.40
N LEU A 173 4.63 -15.90 -21.31
CA LEU A 173 5.13 -15.12 -22.44
C LEU A 173 6.56 -15.51 -22.86
N GLY A 174 7.31 -16.19 -22.00
CA GLY A 174 8.71 -16.57 -22.24
C GLY A 174 9.71 -15.78 -21.40
N ALA A 175 10.87 -16.40 -21.14
CA ALA A 175 11.94 -15.84 -20.30
C ALA A 175 12.49 -14.52 -20.88
N GLU A 176 12.52 -14.40 -22.20
CA GLU A 176 12.98 -13.21 -22.91
C GLU A 176 12.21 -11.94 -22.54
N HIS A 177 10.92 -12.06 -22.21
CA HIS A 177 10.09 -10.94 -21.78
C HIS A 177 10.38 -10.52 -20.33
N CYS A 178 10.71 -11.48 -19.48
CA CYS A 178 11.09 -11.26 -18.10
C CYS A 178 12.49 -10.64 -17.99
N GLU A 179 13.44 -11.07 -18.84
CA GLU A 179 14.82 -10.58 -18.83
C GLU A 179 14.98 -9.14 -19.32
N VAL A 180 14.00 -8.58 -20.07
CA VAL A 180 14.04 -7.19 -20.51
C VAL A 180 14.20 -6.25 -19.30
N PRO A 181 15.27 -5.44 -19.24
CA PRO A 181 15.43 -4.44 -18.19
C PRO A 181 14.33 -3.38 -18.28
N ARG A 182 13.71 -3.05 -17.14
CA ARG A 182 12.66 -2.03 -17.02
C ARG A 182 13.15 -0.74 -16.37
N ALA A 183 14.25 -0.80 -15.64
CA ALA A 183 14.82 0.28 -14.85
C ALA A 183 16.36 0.35 -14.99
N ALA A 184 16.90 -0.01 -16.14
CA ALA A 184 18.35 -0.17 -16.38
C ALA A 184 19.24 1.03 -15.98
N HIS A 185 18.66 2.22 -15.85
CA HIS A 185 19.38 3.46 -15.54
C HIS A 185 19.03 4.04 -14.16
N VAL A 186 18.28 3.30 -13.34
CA VAL A 186 17.87 3.76 -12.00
C VAL A 186 18.77 3.11 -10.95
N PRO A 187 19.62 3.89 -10.26
CA PRO A 187 20.77 3.36 -9.51
C PRO A 187 20.39 2.50 -8.29
N ASN A 188 19.21 2.71 -7.72
CA ASN A 188 18.70 1.98 -6.56
C ASN A 188 17.60 0.97 -6.92
N VAL A 189 17.48 0.58 -8.20
CA VAL A 189 16.56 -0.48 -8.63
C VAL A 189 17.36 -1.71 -9.04
N ARG A 190 17.04 -2.85 -8.44
CA ARG A 190 17.60 -4.16 -8.75
C ARG A 190 16.50 -5.04 -9.30
N GLU A 191 16.73 -5.52 -10.52
CA GLU A 191 15.79 -6.40 -11.21
C GLU A 191 16.29 -7.84 -11.14
N VAL A 192 15.42 -8.75 -10.74
CA VAL A 192 15.70 -10.18 -10.71
C VAL A 192 14.60 -10.88 -11.50
N CYS A 193 14.97 -11.58 -12.57
CA CYS A 193 14.05 -12.50 -13.24
C CYS A 193 14.14 -13.87 -12.55
N VAL A 194 13.01 -14.35 -12.07
CA VAL A 194 12.85 -15.63 -11.37
C VAL A 194 11.99 -16.52 -12.25
N ASP A 195 12.48 -17.71 -12.57
CA ASP A 195 11.66 -18.68 -13.30
C ASP A 195 10.50 -19.18 -12.42
N MET A 196 9.43 -19.66 -13.04
CA MET A 196 8.24 -20.05 -12.27
C MET A 196 8.50 -21.21 -11.30
N GLU A 197 9.42 -22.12 -11.63
CA GLU A 197 9.72 -23.25 -10.76
C GLU A 197 10.46 -22.79 -9.50
N GLU A 198 11.44 -21.89 -9.66
CA GLU A 198 12.15 -21.21 -8.59
C GLU A 198 11.21 -20.34 -7.75
N TYR A 199 10.30 -19.60 -8.38
CA TYR A 199 9.29 -18.80 -7.68
C TYR A 199 8.45 -19.66 -6.74
N TRP A 200 8.01 -20.85 -7.19
CA TRP A 200 7.30 -21.80 -6.34
C TRP A 200 8.16 -22.35 -5.23
N ASP A 201 9.38 -22.75 -5.55
CA ASP A 201 10.28 -23.36 -4.58
C ASP A 201 10.64 -22.39 -3.46
N LEU A 202 10.86 -21.11 -3.76
CA LEU A 202 11.10 -20.08 -2.73
C LEU A 202 9.95 -19.96 -1.71
N HIS A 203 8.70 -19.95 -2.18
CA HIS A 203 7.55 -19.86 -1.29
C HIS A 203 7.36 -21.15 -0.48
N ILE A 204 7.45 -22.29 -1.15
CA ILE A 204 7.24 -23.60 -0.55
C ILE A 204 8.33 -23.92 0.48
N ASP A 205 9.59 -23.60 0.19
CA ASP A 205 10.70 -23.86 1.10
C ASP A 205 10.53 -23.06 2.39
N TRP A 206 10.09 -21.80 2.32
CA TRP A 206 9.77 -21.00 3.50
C TRP A 206 8.60 -21.60 4.31
N LEU A 207 7.46 -21.87 3.66
CA LEU A 207 6.28 -22.44 4.32
C LEU A 207 6.60 -23.80 4.96
N CYS A 208 7.34 -24.65 4.25
CA CYS A 208 7.68 -25.99 4.72
C CYS A 208 8.75 -26.00 5.81
N ALA A 209 9.62 -24.99 5.87
CA ALA A 209 10.51 -24.81 7.01
C ALA A 209 9.72 -24.58 8.32
N GLU A 210 8.61 -23.82 8.26
CA GLU A 210 7.75 -23.58 9.42
C GLU A 210 6.85 -24.78 9.75
N TRP A 211 6.34 -25.51 8.75
CA TRP A 211 5.48 -26.69 8.99
C TRP A 211 6.24 -27.99 9.28
N GLY A 212 7.52 -28.07 8.97
CA GLY A 212 8.30 -29.30 9.05
C GLY A 212 7.88 -30.34 8.01
N CYS A 213 7.73 -29.92 6.75
CA CYS A 213 7.29 -30.81 5.67
C CYS A 213 8.28 -31.95 5.39
N ASP A 214 7.74 -33.11 4.99
CA ASP A 214 8.48 -34.12 4.22
C ASP A 214 8.42 -33.83 2.70
N ALA A 215 9.14 -34.61 1.90
CA ALA A 215 9.19 -34.43 0.45
C ALA A 215 7.80 -34.56 -0.23
N ARG A 216 6.91 -35.40 0.31
CA ARG A 216 5.56 -35.57 -0.24
C ARG A 216 4.67 -34.37 0.09
N MET A 217 4.76 -33.87 1.31
CA MET A 217 4.07 -32.64 1.72
C MET A 217 4.54 -31.45 0.90
N ARG A 218 5.85 -31.34 0.67
CA ARG A 218 6.43 -30.28 -0.17
C ARG A 218 5.85 -30.28 -1.58
N GLU A 219 5.82 -31.45 -2.23
CA GLU A 219 5.26 -31.60 -3.57
C GLU A 219 3.78 -31.23 -3.62
N MET A 220 3.00 -31.68 -2.63
CA MET A 220 1.58 -31.38 -2.57
C MET A 220 1.28 -29.91 -2.33
N ALA A 221 2.02 -29.25 -1.44
CA ALA A 221 1.90 -27.82 -1.23
C ALA A 221 2.22 -27.05 -2.52
N ARG A 222 3.23 -27.49 -3.28
CA ARG A 222 3.59 -26.93 -4.58
C ARG A 222 2.48 -27.05 -5.60
N GLU A 223 1.90 -28.24 -5.77
CA GLU A 223 0.75 -28.45 -6.67
C GLU A 223 -0.42 -27.53 -6.33
N VAL A 224 -0.67 -27.32 -5.03
CA VAL A 224 -1.72 -26.43 -4.55
C VAL A 224 -1.43 -24.97 -4.90
N MET A 225 -0.18 -24.51 -4.74
CA MET A 225 0.23 -23.15 -5.15
C MET A 225 0.04 -22.94 -6.66
N VAL A 226 0.53 -23.87 -7.48
CA VAL A 226 0.40 -23.80 -8.94
C VAL A 226 -1.07 -23.69 -9.36
N ARG A 227 -1.93 -24.52 -8.76
CA ARG A 227 -3.37 -24.52 -9.04
C ARG A 227 -4.05 -23.20 -8.65
N ARG A 228 -3.55 -22.50 -7.62
CA ARG A 228 -4.14 -21.27 -7.07
C ARG A 228 -3.60 -19.99 -7.72
N LEU A 229 -2.44 -20.04 -8.39
CA LEU A 229 -1.85 -18.86 -9.04
C LEU A 229 -2.84 -18.04 -9.90
N PRO A 230 -3.74 -18.65 -10.71
CA PRO A 230 -4.67 -17.88 -11.53
C PRO A 230 -5.64 -17.01 -10.72
N ALA A 231 -5.97 -17.41 -9.48
CA ALA A 231 -6.82 -16.64 -8.57
C ALA A 231 -6.04 -15.51 -7.89
N ASP A 232 -4.72 -15.63 -7.73
CA ASP A 232 -3.88 -14.61 -7.10
C ASP A 232 -3.55 -13.45 -8.06
N ARG A 233 -4.55 -12.82 -8.68
CA ARG A 233 -4.36 -11.90 -9.82
C ARG A 233 -3.34 -10.80 -9.55
N VAL A 234 -3.34 -10.22 -8.35
CA VAL A 234 -2.49 -9.09 -7.94
C VAL A 234 -1.35 -9.48 -6.99
N ASN A 235 -1.01 -10.77 -6.93
CA ASN A 235 0.08 -11.33 -6.13
C ASN A 235 -0.04 -10.98 -4.63
N SER A 236 -1.25 -11.10 -4.11
CA SER A 236 -1.71 -10.78 -2.76
C SER A 236 -1.47 -11.93 -1.77
N PHE A 237 -1.64 -13.19 -2.20
CA PHE A 237 -1.72 -14.36 -1.31
C PHE A 237 -0.55 -14.52 -0.32
N TYR A 238 0.64 -14.05 -0.67
CA TYR A 238 1.84 -14.23 0.15
C TYR A 238 2.56 -12.89 0.47
N ARG A 239 1.86 -11.75 0.34
CA ARG A 239 2.45 -10.41 0.52
C ARG A 239 3.25 -10.24 1.81
N PRO A 240 2.76 -10.60 3.03
CA PRO A 240 3.50 -10.43 4.28
C PRO A 240 4.79 -11.26 4.42
N PHE A 241 5.04 -12.20 3.51
CA PHE A 241 6.18 -13.12 3.61
C PHE A 241 7.27 -12.80 2.59
N ARG A 242 7.08 -11.80 1.73
CA ARG A 242 7.99 -11.49 0.60
C ARG A 242 9.45 -11.33 1.03
N ALA A 243 9.73 -10.69 2.18
CA ALA A 243 11.11 -10.55 2.64
C ALA A 243 11.79 -11.88 3.00
N GLU A 244 11.05 -12.82 3.57
CA GLU A 244 11.58 -14.15 3.90
C GLU A 244 11.68 -15.02 2.65
N VAL A 245 10.66 -14.97 1.78
CA VAL A 245 10.63 -15.71 0.51
C VAL A 245 11.74 -15.26 -0.44
N PHE A 246 12.03 -13.96 -0.51
CA PHE A 246 13.04 -13.38 -1.41
C PHE A 246 14.33 -12.97 -0.69
N GLU A 247 14.58 -13.50 0.51
CA GLU A 247 15.70 -13.10 1.38
C GLU A 247 17.04 -13.11 0.65
N LYS A 248 17.29 -14.15 -0.16
CA LYS A 248 18.55 -14.31 -0.91
C LYS A 248 18.85 -13.17 -1.90
N TYR A 249 17.85 -12.38 -2.27
CA TYR A 249 17.99 -11.22 -3.15
C TYR A 249 17.98 -9.90 -2.38
N MET A 250 17.76 -9.88 -1.06
CA MET A 250 17.77 -8.66 -0.27
C MET A 250 19.20 -8.25 0.10
N LEU A 251 19.44 -6.94 0.21
CA LEU A 251 20.69 -6.44 0.78
C LEU A 251 20.78 -6.78 2.27
N SER A 252 21.99 -7.07 2.76
CA SER A 252 22.22 -7.22 4.20
C SER A 252 22.16 -5.87 4.91
N GLY A 253 21.79 -5.87 6.19
CA GLY A 253 21.78 -4.67 7.03
C GLY A 253 20.60 -3.71 6.82
N VAL A 254 19.61 -4.08 6.02
CA VAL A 254 18.36 -3.32 5.87
C VAL A 254 17.38 -3.73 6.97
N ASP A 255 16.89 -2.78 7.76
CA ASP A 255 16.02 -3.02 8.92
C ASP A 255 14.52 -3.01 8.59
N LEU A 256 14.13 -2.38 7.48
CA LEU A 256 12.75 -2.31 7.00
C LEU A 256 12.61 -2.88 5.60
N TRP A 257 11.47 -3.48 5.32
CA TRP A 257 11.07 -3.76 3.94
C TRP A 257 9.63 -3.32 3.73
N ALA A 258 9.24 -3.08 2.50
CA ALA A 258 7.87 -2.71 2.16
C ALA A 258 7.45 -3.38 0.87
N TRP A 259 6.15 -3.53 0.64
CA TRP A 259 5.62 -3.72 -0.70
C TRP A 259 5.08 -2.40 -1.24
N ALA A 260 5.03 -2.29 -2.56
CA ALA A 260 4.24 -1.28 -3.24
C ALA A 260 3.60 -1.86 -4.50
N ASP A 261 2.53 -1.23 -4.96
CA ASP A 261 2.06 -1.42 -6.34
C ASP A 261 2.92 -0.56 -7.29
N LEU A 262 3.04 -0.99 -8.54
CA LEU A 262 3.89 -0.32 -9.52
C LEU A 262 3.21 0.89 -10.19
N ASP A 263 1.92 1.08 -9.99
CA ASP A 263 1.13 2.19 -10.49
C ASP A 263 0.99 3.35 -9.49
N VAL A 264 1.92 3.42 -8.53
CA VAL A 264 2.12 4.58 -7.66
C VAL A 264 3.25 5.48 -8.17
N ILE A 265 3.18 6.76 -7.83
CA ILE A 265 4.31 7.68 -7.93
C ILE A 265 4.75 8.00 -6.50
N LEU A 266 6.00 7.68 -6.16
CA LEU A 266 6.54 7.92 -4.83
C LEU A 266 6.87 9.41 -4.63
N GLY A 267 6.61 9.91 -3.44
CA GLY A 267 7.04 11.23 -2.97
C GLY A 267 8.45 11.20 -2.39
N ASN A 268 8.77 12.19 -1.56
CA ASN A 268 10.03 12.23 -0.83
C ASN A 268 9.88 11.48 0.50
N LEU A 269 10.39 10.25 0.55
CA LEU A 269 10.30 9.42 1.74
C LEU A 269 11.14 9.98 2.89
N ASP A 270 12.26 10.65 2.61
CA ASP A 270 13.11 11.21 3.67
C ASP A 270 12.40 12.32 4.46
N ARG A 271 11.46 13.03 3.84
CA ARG A 271 10.62 14.04 4.49
C ARG A 271 9.33 13.50 5.08
N VAL A 272 8.65 12.59 4.39
CA VAL A 272 7.26 12.22 4.73
C VAL A 272 7.16 10.91 5.51
N PHE A 273 8.06 9.96 5.30
CA PHE A 273 8.02 8.70 6.04
C PHE A 273 8.46 8.94 7.50
N PRO A 274 7.75 8.41 8.51
CA PRO A 274 8.06 8.69 9.91
C PRO A 274 9.26 7.84 10.40
N TRP A 275 10.45 8.17 9.90
CA TRP A 275 11.70 7.47 10.17
C TRP A 275 12.08 7.45 11.65
N ASP A 276 11.72 8.51 12.40
CA ASP A 276 11.95 8.61 13.84
C ASP A 276 11.12 7.60 14.64
N LEU A 277 9.96 7.21 14.12
CA LEU A 277 9.07 6.23 14.75
C LEU A 277 9.30 4.81 14.26
N ALA A 278 9.80 4.64 13.02
CA ALA A 278 9.88 3.35 12.36
C ALA A 278 10.53 2.21 13.19
N PRO A 279 11.63 2.43 13.94
CA PRO A 279 12.21 1.38 14.79
C PRO A 279 11.24 0.82 15.85
N SER A 280 10.23 1.60 16.26
CA SER A 280 9.29 1.25 17.33
C SER A 280 8.14 0.37 16.87
N PHE A 281 7.92 0.21 15.55
CA PHE A 281 6.76 -0.50 15.01
C PHE A 281 7.16 -1.73 14.20
N ASP A 282 6.31 -2.76 14.25
CA ASP A 282 6.49 -4.00 13.48
C ASP A 282 5.91 -3.84 12.06
N VAL A 283 4.81 -3.09 11.93
CA VAL A 283 4.11 -2.82 10.66
C VAL A 283 3.74 -1.35 10.54
N MET A 284 3.95 -0.74 9.38
CA MET A 284 3.64 0.67 9.12
C MET A 284 2.73 0.78 7.90
N LEU A 285 1.53 1.31 8.10
CA LEU A 285 0.43 1.33 7.14
C LEU A 285 0.30 2.74 6.56
N ALA A 286 0.64 2.89 5.28
CA ALA A 286 0.62 4.18 4.61
C ALA A 286 -0.79 4.42 4.05
N GLY A 287 -1.72 4.85 4.90
CA GLY A 287 -3.14 4.94 4.59
C GLY A 287 -3.55 6.23 3.88
N TRP A 288 -4.79 6.22 3.38
CA TRP A 288 -5.45 7.39 2.82
C TRP A 288 -5.86 8.39 3.94
N PRO A 289 -5.50 9.69 3.84
CA PRO A 289 -6.12 10.75 4.64
C PRO A 289 -7.64 10.64 4.73
N THR A 290 -8.21 10.62 5.94
CA THR A 290 -9.67 10.57 6.10
C THR A 290 -10.15 11.57 7.14
N ASN A 291 -11.25 12.22 6.82
CA ASN A 291 -11.97 13.14 7.69
C ASN A 291 -13.25 12.52 8.28
N TRP A 292 -13.37 11.19 8.22
CA TRP A 292 -14.53 10.48 8.75
C TRP A 292 -14.38 10.18 10.23
N SER A 293 -15.49 10.23 10.96
CA SER A 293 -15.54 9.82 12.36
C SER A 293 -15.25 8.32 12.49
N THR A 294 -15.77 7.51 11.56
CA THR A 294 -15.53 6.07 11.52
C THR A 294 -14.46 5.76 10.49
N LEU A 295 -13.42 5.03 10.91
CA LEU A 295 -12.27 4.71 10.07
C LEU A 295 -12.16 3.20 9.86
N LEU A 296 -12.08 2.78 8.60
CA LEU A 296 -11.72 1.41 8.21
C LEU A 296 -10.20 1.26 8.30
N LEU A 297 -9.74 0.29 9.09
CA LEU A 297 -8.34 -0.09 9.20
C LEU A 297 -8.06 -1.30 8.31
N TYR A 298 -7.09 -1.13 7.42
CA TYR A 298 -6.55 -2.19 6.57
C TYR A 298 -5.08 -1.86 6.23
N MET A 299 -4.32 -2.89 5.85
CA MET A 299 -2.99 -2.78 5.28
C MET A 299 -3.13 -2.50 3.80
N PRO A 300 -2.76 -1.31 3.31
CA PRO A 300 -3.02 -0.98 1.92
C PRO A 300 -2.13 -1.78 0.96
N GLY A 301 -2.73 -2.29 -0.13
CA GLY A 301 -2.01 -3.03 -1.17
C GLY A 301 -0.93 -2.19 -1.86
N HIS A 302 -1.14 -0.89 -1.97
CA HIS A 302 -0.26 0.01 -2.69
C HIS A 302 0.99 0.47 -1.92
N PHE A 303 0.99 0.47 -0.57
CA PHE A 303 2.19 0.67 0.24
C PHE A 303 2.00 0.21 1.69
N THR A 304 2.76 -0.79 2.13
CA THR A 304 2.88 -1.16 3.55
C THR A 304 4.30 -1.57 3.86
N ALA A 305 4.86 -1.05 4.95
CA ALA A 305 6.20 -1.37 5.43
C ALA A 305 6.17 -2.26 6.68
N PHE A 306 7.24 -3.01 6.87
CA PHE A 306 7.42 -4.00 7.90
C PHE A 306 8.82 -3.86 8.47
N ARG A 307 8.97 -4.10 9.77
CA ARG A 307 10.29 -4.44 10.28
C ARG A 307 10.74 -5.74 9.64
N ARG A 308 11.98 -5.77 9.17
CA ARG A 308 12.63 -7.00 8.73
C ARG A 308 12.95 -7.86 9.94
N SER A 309 12.00 -8.70 10.31
CA SER A 309 12.15 -9.72 11.35
C SER A 309 11.32 -10.95 10.98
N PRO A 310 11.89 -12.16 11.06
CA PRO A 310 11.14 -13.40 10.86
C PRO A 310 9.94 -13.54 11.80
N ASP A 311 9.99 -12.93 12.99
CA ASP A 311 8.90 -12.97 13.95
C ASP A 311 7.63 -12.27 13.44
N VAL A 312 7.79 -11.24 12.61
CA VAL A 312 6.65 -10.53 11.98
C VAL A 312 5.96 -11.44 10.99
N ALA A 313 6.71 -12.09 10.08
CA ALA A 313 6.17 -13.04 9.12
C ALA A 313 5.50 -14.24 9.82
N ARG A 314 6.14 -14.81 10.85
CA ARG A 314 5.57 -15.91 11.66
C ARG A 314 4.29 -15.50 12.39
N ALA A 315 4.19 -14.25 12.86
CA ALA A 315 2.97 -13.78 13.51
C ALA A 315 1.77 -13.80 12.54
N PHE A 316 1.96 -13.34 11.29
CA PHE A 316 0.91 -13.46 10.26
C PHE A 316 0.57 -14.91 9.94
N GLN A 317 1.58 -15.77 9.74
CA GLN A 317 1.37 -17.19 9.45
C GLN A 317 0.53 -17.88 10.54
N ARG A 318 0.81 -17.58 11.82
CA ARG A 318 0.10 -18.16 12.97
C ARG A 318 -1.30 -17.58 13.17
N ALA A 319 -1.53 -16.34 12.75
CA ALA A 319 -2.81 -15.65 12.91
C ALA A 319 -3.83 -15.95 11.80
N VAL A 320 -3.34 -16.41 10.64
CA VAL A 320 -4.15 -16.70 9.46
C VAL A 320 -4.44 -18.21 9.39
N PRO A 321 -5.70 -18.66 9.63
CA PRO A 321 -6.04 -20.07 9.80
C PRO A 321 -5.54 -20.99 8.69
N ALA A 322 -5.65 -20.54 7.44
CA ALA A 322 -5.23 -21.30 6.26
C ALA A 322 -3.71 -21.51 6.15
N LEU A 323 -2.90 -20.82 6.95
CA LEU A 323 -1.43 -20.87 6.91
C LEU A 323 -0.79 -21.51 8.14
N VAL A 324 -1.58 -21.76 9.20
CA VAL A 324 -1.08 -22.27 10.48
C VAL A 324 -0.43 -23.65 10.31
N THR A 325 -1.01 -24.50 9.45
CA THR A 325 -0.52 -25.86 9.23
C THR A 325 -0.56 -26.23 7.75
N TYR A 326 0.31 -27.17 7.37
CA TYR A 326 0.27 -27.79 6.04
C TYR A 326 -1.13 -28.27 5.64
N ASN A 327 -1.87 -28.94 6.54
CA ASN A 327 -3.19 -29.47 6.23
C ASN A 327 -4.22 -28.37 5.94
N ALA A 328 -4.21 -27.28 6.72
CA ALA A 328 -5.08 -26.13 6.46
C ALA A 328 -4.74 -25.44 5.13
N PHE A 329 -3.45 -25.38 4.78
CA PHE A 329 -3.02 -24.81 3.52
C PHE A 329 -3.49 -25.62 2.31
N VAL A 330 -3.31 -26.95 2.33
CA VAL A 330 -3.75 -27.82 1.22
C VAL A 330 -5.26 -28.07 1.22
N GLY A 331 -5.93 -27.78 2.33
CA GLY A 331 -7.37 -27.93 2.55
C GLY A 331 -8.22 -26.86 1.88
N GLU A 332 -9.49 -26.79 2.31
CA GLU A 332 -10.50 -25.87 1.79
C GLU A 332 -10.41 -24.48 2.42
N GLU A 333 -9.76 -24.34 3.57
CA GLU A 333 -9.66 -23.10 4.35
C GLU A 333 -8.99 -21.95 3.57
N PHE A 334 -8.08 -22.28 2.66
CA PHE A 334 -7.45 -21.28 1.79
C PHE A 334 -8.30 -20.94 0.56
N ALA A 335 -9.27 -21.78 0.19
CA ALA A 335 -10.14 -21.50 -0.97
C ALA A 335 -11.05 -20.27 -0.76
N GLU A 336 -11.16 -19.79 0.48
CA GLU A 336 -11.92 -18.60 0.86
C GLU A 336 -11.15 -17.29 0.60
N PHE A 337 -9.87 -17.35 0.21
CA PHE A 337 -9.05 -16.15 0.00
C PHE A 337 -9.49 -15.39 -1.24
N GLY A 338 -9.83 -14.12 -1.07
CA GLY A 338 -10.11 -13.20 -2.18
C GLY A 338 -8.85 -12.63 -2.82
N ASP A 339 -9.01 -11.98 -3.99
CA ASP A 339 -7.94 -11.26 -4.70
C ASP A 339 -7.27 -10.15 -3.86
N ALA A 340 -7.87 -9.72 -2.74
CA ALA A 340 -7.43 -8.62 -1.88
C ALA A 340 -7.14 -9.09 -0.43
N CYS A 341 -6.55 -10.29 -0.28
CA CYS A 341 -6.36 -10.88 1.05
C CYS A 341 -5.39 -10.12 1.97
N GLU A 342 -4.51 -9.27 1.42
CA GLU A 342 -3.70 -8.33 2.19
C GLU A 342 -4.55 -7.25 2.87
N GLU A 343 -5.56 -6.75 2.17
CA GLU A 343 -6.46 -5.70 2.65
C GLU A 343 -7.59 -6.27 3.53
N GLY A 344 -7.95 -7.54 3.33
CA GLY A 344 -8.92 -8.27 4.16
C GLY A 344 -8.29 -9.13 5.26
N GLU A 345 -7.99 -10.38 4.93
CA GLU A 345 -7.58 -11.46 5.83
C GLU A 345 -6.35 -11.12 6.66
N TYR A 346 -5.28 -10.62 6.02
CA TYR A 346 -4.05 -10.25 6.72
C TYR A 346 -4.23 -8.98 7.54
N SER A 347 -5.06 -8.04 7.09
CA SER A 347 -5.41 -6.85 7.86
C SER A 347 -6.17 -7.21 9.12
N HIS A 348 -7.20 -8.07 8.99
CA HIS A 348 -7.91 -8.63 10.13
C HIS A 348 -6.95 -9.34 11.09
N ALA A 349 -6.03 -10.15 10.56
CA ALA A 349 -5.02 -10.83 11.36
C ALA A 349 -4.16 -9.83 12.15
N LEU A 350 -3.60 -8.81 11.50
CA LEU A 350 -2.79 -7.77 12.14
C LEU A 350 -3.51 -7.14 13.32
N PHE A 351 -4.73 -6.65 13.10
CA PHE A 351 -5.43 -5.85 14.11
C PHE A 351 -6.10 -6.69 15.20
N MET A 352 -6.67 -7.85 14.84
CA MET A 352 -7.56 -8.62 15.70
C MET A 352 -6.94 -9.89 16.26
N ARG A 353 -5.89 -10.43 15.64
CA ARG A 353 -5.35 -11.76 15.98
C ARG A 353 -3.87 -11.78 16.31
N THR A 354 -3.13 -10.71 16.02
CA THR A 354 -1.74 -10.56 16.44
C THR A 354 -1.59 -9.52 17.53
N GLY A 355 -0.53 -9.64 18.32
CA GLY A 355 -0.05 -8.62 19.24
C GLY A 355 0.87 -7.59 18.62
N LEU A 356 1.14 -7.65 17.30
CA LEU A 356 2.14 -6.80 16.65
C LEU A 356 1.85 -5.31 16.85
N ARG A 357 2.93 -4.54 16.99
CA ARG A 357 2.90 -3.08 17.02
C ARG A 357 2.71 -2.57 15.61
N PHE A 358 1.78 -1.65 15.42
CA PHE A 358 1.56 -1.04 14.13
C PHE A 358 1.41 0.46 14.23
N LEU A 359 1.74 1.15 13.13
CA LEU A 359 1.51 2.58 12.93
C LEU A 359 0.83 2.78 11.58
N ARG A 360 -0.45 3.15 11.59
CA ARG A 360 -1.12 3.72 10.43
C ARG A 360 -0.95 5.23 10.44
N PHE A 361 -0.61 5.81 9.30
CA PHE A 361 -0.46 7.26 9.12
C PHE A 361 -1.06 7.71 7.78
N ASP A 362 -1.41 8.99 7.69
CA ASP A 362 -1.86 9.58 6.43
C ASP A 362 -0.65 9.74 5.50
N ALA A 363 -0.70 9.05 4.35
CA ALA A 363 0.44 8.94 3.45
C ALA A 363 0.05 9.12 1.97
N MET A 364 -1.18 8.76 1.59
CA MET A 364 -1.61 8.89 0.20
C MET A 364 -1.97 10.33 -0.15
N VAL A 365 -1.63 10.76 -1.36
CA VAL A 365 -2.23 11.93 -2.00
C VAL A 365 -3.61 11.56 -2.49
N ASP A 366 -4.63 12.16 -1.88
CA ASP A 366 -6.00 12.05 -2.34
C ASP A 366 -6.70 13.41 -2.33
N ALA A 367 -6.80 13.99 -3.53
CA ALA A 367 -7.57 15.20 -3.80
C ALA A 367 -8.07 15.16 -5.25
N GLY A 368 -9.04 16.01 -5.57
CA GLY A 368 -9.51 16.18 -6.95
C GLY A 368 -8.39 16.64 -7.90
N HIS A 369 -7.44 17.41 -7.36
CA HIS A 369 -6.24 17.85 -8.05
C HIS A 369 -4.99 17.42 -7.27
N HIS A 370 -4.01 16.88 -7.97
CA HIS A 370 -2.72 16.53 -7.38
C HIS A 370 -1.55 16.83 -8.30
N VAL A 371 -0.38 16.93 -7.69
CA VAL A 371 0.86 17.35 -8.33
C VAL A 371 1.94 16.35 -7.97
N SER A 372 2.68 15.86 -8.97
CA SER A 372 3.79 14.94 -8.78
C SER A 372 5.06 15.48 -9.43
N THR A 373 6.15 15.42 -8.68
CA THR A 373 7.51 15.79 -9.10
C THR A 373 8.48 14.69 -8.68
N LEU A 374 9.72 14.73 -9.16
CA LEU A 374 10.75 13.83 -8.63
C LEU A 374 11.14 14.13 -7.17
N ASP A 375 10.83 15.32 -6.65
CA ASP A 375 11.13 15.68 -5.26
C ASP A 375 9.90 15.53 -4.34
N GLY A 376 8.75 15.03 -4.81
CA GLY A 376 7.57 14.91 -3.94
C GLY A 376 6.25 14.86 -4.68
N VAL A 377 5.22 14.40 -3.96
CA VAL A 377 3.84 14.36 -4.43
C VAL A 377 2.93 15.11 -3.48
N PHE A 378 1.94 15.82 -4.03
CA PHE A 378 1.17 16.80 -3.29
C PHE A 378 -0.31 16.77 -3.68
N ALA A 379 -1.18 16.76 -2.67
CA ALA A 379 -2.60 17.04 -2.83
C ALA A 379 -2.84 18.55 -2.84
N VAL A 380 -3.66 19.07 -3.75
CA VAL A 380 -4.16 20.45 -3.66
C VAL A 380 -5.41 20.45 -2.79
N GLU A 381 -5.24 20.85 -1.55
CA GLU A 381 -6.32 20.93 -0.57
C GLU A 381 -7.09 22.23 -0.69
N ASP A 382 -8.39 22.15 -0.37
CA ASP A 382 -9.33 23.26 -0.46
C ASP A 382 -9.32 23.91 -1.86
N ASP A 383 -9.32 23.06 -2.88
CA ASP A 383 -9.25 23.42 -4.30
C ASP A 383 -10.44 24.28 -4.78
N HIS A 384 -11.57 24.24 -4.06
CA HIS A 384 -12.69 25.17 -4.26
C HIS A 384 -12.32 26.64 -4.03
N ALA A 385 -11.23 26.91 -3.31
CA ALA A 385 -10.70 28.25 -3.10
C ALA A 385 -9.82 28.77 -4.25
N LEU A 386 -9.51 27.92 -5.24
CA LEU A 386 -8.78 28.34 -6.43
C LEU A 386 -9.68 29.27 -7.29
N PRO A 387 -9.14 30.36 -7.84
CA PRO A 387 -9.94 31.32 -8.59
C PRO A 387 -10.41 30.70 -9.91
N THR A 388 -11.72 30.68 -10.13
CA THR A 388 -12.27 30.36 -11.44
C THR A 388 -11.86 31.46 -12.43
N PRO A 389 -11.11 31.15 -13.49
CA PRO A 389 -10.67 32.18 -14.43
C PRO A 389 -11.89 32.79 -15.13
N LEU A 390 -11.88 34.12 -15.26
CA LEU A 390 -12.92 34.89 -15.94
C LEU A 390 -12.93 34.70 -17.48
N ILE A 391 -12.07 33.84 -18.02
CA ILE A 391 -11.78 33.75 -19.44
C ILE A 391 -12.54 32.56 -20.06
N SER A 392 -13.21 32.84 -21.17
CA SER A 392 -13.72 31.90 -22.17
C SER A 392 -12.56 31.10 -22.80
N SER A 393 -11.97 30.15 -22.08
CA SER A 393 -11.12 29.12 -22.69
C SER A 393 -11.98 27.97 -23.19
N ASP A 394 -11.58 27.35 -24.31
CA ASP A 394 -12.15 26.08 -24.79
C ASP A 394 -11.89 24.90 -23.83
N LEU A 395 -11.10 25.11 -22.76
CA LEU A 395 -10.89 24.15 -21.68
C LEU A 395 -12.04 24.16 -20.67
N ALA A 396 -12.32 23.02 -20.05
CA ALA A 396 -13.27 22.93 -18.95
C ALA A 396 -12.90 23.94 -17.83
N PRO A 397 -13.85 24.66 -17.21
CA PRO A 397 -13.57 25.76 -16.28
C PRO A 397 -12.64 25.41 -15.10
N LYS A 398 -12.63 24.15 -14.66
CA LYS A 398 -11.77 23.66 -13.58
C LYS A 398 -10.32 23.44 -14.03
N GLU A 399 -10.10 22.95 -15.23
CA GLU A 399 -8.75 22.82 -15.79
C GLU A 399 -8.09 24.18 -15.95
N ALA A 400 -8.84 25.17 -16.44
CA ALA A 400 -8.37 26.55 -16.55
C ALA A 400 -8.00 27.15 -15.17
N THR A 401 -8.65 26.69 -14.10
CA THR A 401 -8.39 27.12 -12.72
C THR A 401 -7.02 26.63 -12.25
N LEU A 402 -6.70 25.34 -12.41
CA LEU A 402 -5.40 24.79 -12.04
C LEU A 402 -4.27 25.43 -12.86
N VAL A 403 -4.49 25.66 -14.16
CA VAL A 403 -3.54 26.35 -15.04
C VAL A 403 -3.21 27.75 -14.51
N SER A 404 -4.22 28.49 -14.03
CA SER A 404 -4.00 29.84 -13.47
C SER A 404 -3.21 29.83 -12.16
N ALA A 405 -3.35 28.79 -11.33
CA ALA A 405 -2.65 28.64 -10.07
C ALA A 405 -1.21 28.10 -10.23
N ARG A 406 -0.89 27.49 -11.38
CA ARG A 406 0.39 26.82 -11.65
C ARG A 406 1.63 27.64 -11.29
N PRO A 407 1.77 28.93 -11.68
CA PRO A 407 2.97 29.69 -11.33
C PRO A 407 3.18 29.80 -9.81
N ALA A 408 2.09 29.95 -9.05
CA ALA A 408 2.14 30.03 -7.59
C ALA A 408 2.46 28.66 -6.96
N ILE A 409 1.88 27.58 -7.49
CA ILE A 409 2.20 26.20 -7.07
C ILE A 409 3.67 25.90 -7.32
N ASN A 410 4.18 26.14 -8.52
CA ASN A 410 5.60 25.91 -8.86
C ASN A 410 6.55 26.72 -7.97
N ALA A 411 6.22 27.97 -7.67
CA ALA A 411 7.02 28.78 -6.75
C ALA A 411 7.05 28.20 -5.33
N ALA A 412 5.91 27.71 -4.83
CA ALA A 412 5.83 27.06 -3.52
C ALA A 412 6.60 25.73 -3.49
N LEU A 413 6.51 24.92 -4.55
CA LEU A 413 7.29 23.67 -4.68
C LEU A 413 8.79 23.95 -4.71
N ALA A 414 9.23 24.95 -5.47
CA ALA A 414 10.64 25.34 -5.51
C ALA A 414 11.15 25.83 -4.15
N ALA A 415 10.34 26.61 -3.42
CA ALA A 415 10.69 27.05 -2.07
C ALA A 415 10.75 25.89 -1.06
N HIS A 416 9.87 24.90 -1.20
CA HIS A 416 9.83 23.70 -0.37
C HIS A 416 11.00 22.75 -0.62
N ALA A 417 11.45 22.64 -1.88
CA ALA A 417 12.56 21.78 -2.28
C ALA A 417 13.94 22.29 -1.82
N MET A 418 14.07 23.59 -1.52
CA MET A 418 15.34 24.15 -1.07
C MET A 418 15.66 23.64 0.34
N PRO A 419 16.79 22.94 0.56
CA PRO A 419 17.22 22.60 1.89
C PRO A 419 17.54 23.91 2.62
N GLY A 420 16.62 24.37 3.46
CA GLY A 420 16.83 25.60 4.21
C GLY A 420 18.09 25.46 5.07
N GLU A 421 19.05 26.38 4.91
CA GLU A 421 20.29 26.52 5.71
C GLU A 421 20.03 26.71 7.23
N THR A 422 18.80 26.56 7.72
CA THR A 422 18.38 26.86 9.10
C THR A 422 17.58 25.76 9.81
N GLN A 423 17.46 24.55 9.27
CA GLN A 423 17.00 23.39 10.05
C GLN A 423 18.20 22.58 10.55
N ASP A 424 18.93 23.18 11.49
CA ASP A 424 19.88 22.45 12.33
C ASP A 424 19.15 21.27 13.02
N ASN A 425 19.47 20.05 12.60
CA ASN A 425 19.59 18.82 13.40
C ASN A 425 18.44 18.32 14.31
N GLU A 426 17.30 18.98 14.41
CA GLU A 426 16.06 18.34 14.85
C GLU A 426 15.37 17.80 13.61
N GLN A 427 15.58 16.51 13.31
CA GLN A 427 14.62 15.75 12.50
C GLN A 427 13.23 16.16 12.96
N GLN A 428 12.39 16.70 12.07
CA GLN A 428 11.01 17.05 12.41
C GLN A 428 10.38 15.81 13.06
N HIS A 429 10.25 15.85 14.39
CA HIS A 429 9.68 14.74 15.13
C HIS A 429 8.27 14.53 14.62
N THR A 430 7.93 13.30 14.26
CA THR A 430 6.60 12.98 13.73
C THR A 430 5.52 13.37 14.73
N PHE A 431 5.82 13.23 16.04
CA PHE A 431 4.92 13.65 17.11
C PHE A 431 5.38 14.92 17.80
N THR A 432 4.46 15.89 17.92
CA THR A 432 4.68 17.17 18.58
C THR A 432 4.01 17.22 19.96
N ALA A 433 4.32 18.24 20.77
CA ALA A 433 3.60 18.46 22.02
C ALA A 433 2.13 18.89 21.82
N GLU A 434 1.76 19.33 20.62
CA GLU A 434 0.41 19.80 20.28
C GLU A 434 -0.54 18.65 19.89
N GLY A 435 0.02 17.48 19.54
CA GLY A 435 -0.79 16.37 19.07
C GLY A 435 -1.70 15.80 20.14
N LEU A 436 -2.97 15.58 19.78
CA LEU A 436 -4.02 15.04 20.63
C LEU A 436 -4.12 13.54 20.46
N GLU A 437 -4.20 12.80 21.55
CA GLU A 437 -4.22 11.34 21.52
C GLU A 437 -5.28 10.77 22.46
N ALA A 438 -5.97 9.73 22.00
CA ALA A 438 -7.00 9.05 22.76
C ALA A 438 -6.98 7.53 22.51
N PRO A 439 -7.38 6.72 23.51
CA PRO A 439 -7.59 5.29 23.32
C PRO A 439 -8.79 5.04 22.40
N ILE A 440 -8.69 3.99 21.58
CA ILE A 440 -9.78 3.56 20.68
C ILE A 440 -10.11 2.08 20.88
N THR A 441 -11.32 1.71 20.48
CA THR A 441 -11.78 0.31 20.48
C THR A 441 -11.98 -0.15 19.05
N LEU A 442 -11.20 -1.15 18.63
CA LEU A 442 -11.37 -1.80 17.34
C LEU A 442 -12.59 -2.72 17.35
N ARG A 443 -13.33 -2.75 16.24
CA ARG A 443 -14.50 -3.59 16.04
C ARG A 443 -14.39 -4.31 14.71
N GLN A 444 -14.89 -5.54 14.66
CA GLN A 444 -15.13 -6.24 13.41
C GLN A 444 -16.53 -5.87 12.93
N ASP A 445 -16.65 -4.83 12.11
CA ASP A 445 -17.94 -4.24 11.74
C ASP A 445 -17.90 -3.54 10.37
N ALA A 446 -18.25 -4.27 9.32
CA ALA A 446 -18.42 -3.73 7.97
C ALA A 446 -19.66 -2.83 7.81
N SER A 447 -20.66 -2.92 8.71
CA SER A 447 -21.91 -2.16 8.57
C SER A 447 -21.75 -0.67 8.86
N SER A 448 -20.70 -0.33 9.63
CA SER A 448 -20.36 1.04 10.01
C SER A 448 -19.56 1.80 8.94
N VAL A 449 -19.09 1.10 7.89
CA VAL A 449 -18.28 1.70 6.81
C VAL A 449 -19.06 1.70 5.50
N PRO A 450 -18.93 2.76 4.67
CA PRO A 450 -19.78 2.93 3.49
C PRO A 450 -19.52 1.89 2.40
N PHE A 451 -18.30 1.35 2.33
CA PHE A 451 -17.90 0.41 1.29
C PHE A 451 -16.71 -0.44 1.74
N VAL A 452 -16.73 -1.74 1.40
CA VAL A 452 -15.65 -2.71 1.58
C VAL A 452 -15.59 -3.56 0.31
N TRP A 453 -14.39 -3.77 -0.24
CA TRP A 453 -14.18 -4.51 -1.50
C TRP A 453 -13.60 -5.93 -1.30
N PHE A 454 -13.36 -6.30 -0.05
CA PHE A 454 -13.04 -7.65 0.40
C PHE A 454 -14.20 -8.18 1.25
N ASP A 455 -14.12 -9.44 1.71
CA ASP A 455 -15.19 -10.03 2.51
C ASP A 455 -15.47 -9.19 3.77
N PRO A 456 -16.72 -8.70 3.97
CA PRO A 456 -17.12 -7.91 5.13
C PRO A 456 -16.74 -8.51 6.49
N GLN A 457 -16.60 -9.84 6.58
CA GLN A 457 -16.18 -10.48 7.83
C GLN A 457 -14.79 -10.04 8.29
N TYR A 458 -13.92 -9.60 7.38
CA TYR A 458 -12.56 -9.15 7.71
C TYR A 458 -12.45 -7.65 7.98
N ALA A 459 -13.54 -6.88 7.83
CA ALA A 459 -13.52 -5.44 8.03
C ALA A 459 -13.26 -5.09 9.51
N VAL A 460 -12.19 -4.33 9.76
CA VAL A 460 -11.86 -3.79 11.08
C VAL A 460 -12.05 -2.28 11.05
N ALA A 461 -12.89 -1.75 11.94
CA ALA A 461 -13.17 -0.32 12.02
C ALA A 461 -13.20 0.18 13.46
N TYR A 462 -13.13 1.49 13.63
CA TYR A 462 -13.36 2.14 14.92
C TYR A 462 -14.00 3.51 14.73
N ASP A 463 -14.67 3.99 15.79
CA ASP A 463 -15.17 5.37 15.86
C ASP A 463 -14.17 6.24 16.61
N SER A 464 -13.78 7.34 15.99
CA SER A 464 -12.85 8.33 16.52
C SER A 464 -13.46 9.10 17.68
N PRO A 465 -12.92 9.00 18.91
CA PRO A 465 -13.27 9.91 19.98
C PRO A 465 -12.85 11.36 19.70
N LEU A 466 -11.78 11.59 18.91
CA LEU A 466 -11.23 12.93 18.68
C LEU A 466 -11.75 13.63 17.43
N ALA A 467 -12.38 12.93 16.49
CA ALA A 467 -12.76 13.52 15.20
C ALA A 467 -13.57 14.82 15.34
N GLN A 468 -14.51 14.90 16.30
CA GLN A 468 -15.31 16.11 16.48
C GLN A 468 -14.57 17.25 17.21
N GLU A 469 -13.47 16.93 17.90
CA GLU A 469 -12.64 17.90 18.61
C GLU A 469 -11.60 18.56 17.70
N VAL A 470 -11.23 17.88 16.61
CA VAL A 470 -10.20 18.36 15.67
C VAL A 470 -10.86 19.10 14.49
N PRO A 471 -10.40 20.32 14.14
CA PRO A 471 -10.95 21.09 13.02
C PRO A 471 -11.03 20.31 11.71
N GLY A 472 -12.15 20.45 11.00
CA GLY A 472 -12.42 19.75 9.75
C GLY A 472 -12.52 18.23 9.91
N ASN A 473 -12.83 17.73 11.11
CA ASN A 473 -12.79 16.31 11.46
C ASN A 473 -11.43 15.65 11.22
N GLY A 474 -10.36 16.39 11.49
CA GLY A 474 -9.01 15.94 11.20
C GLY A 474 -8.57 16.14 9.76
N ARG A 475 -9.44 16.65 8.87
CA ARG A 475 -9.06 16.96 7.48
C ARG A 475 -7.79 17.80 7.41
N HIS A 476 -7.62 18.79 8.30
CA HIS A 476 -6.46 19.68 8.26
C HIS A 476 -5.31 19.28 9.19
N GLY A 477 -5.33 18.05 9.71
CA GLY A 477 -4.25 17.47 10.50
C GLY A 477 -3.67 16.23 9.81
N ARG A 478 -2.77 15.55 10.52
CA ARG A 478 -2.29 14.20 10.20
C ARG A 478 -2.84 13.24 11.23
N ARG A 479 -3.56 12.22 10.78
CA ARG A 479 -4.15 11.20 11.64
C ARG A 479 -3.26 9.97 11.70
N TYR A 480 -2.96 9.53 12.92
CA TYR A 480 -2.21 8.33 13.22
C TYR A 480 -3.08 7.36 14.01
N VAL A 481 -2.91 6.07 13.77
CA VAL A 481 -3.53 5.00 14.57
C VAL A 481 -2.47 3.98 14.90
N MET A 482 -2.33 3.62 16.16
CA MET A 482 -1.19 2.83 16.57
C MET A 482 -1.41 1.93 17.78
N ARG A 483 -0.69 0.82 17.77
CA ARG A 483 -0.41 -0.03 18.94
C ARG A 483 1.09 0.06 19.21
N ARG A 484 1.49 0.68 20.34
CA ARG A 484 2.91 0.92 20.66
C ARG A 484 3.60 -0.25 21.33
N ASP A 485 2.85 -1.01 22.12
CA ASP A 485 3.35 -2.15 22.86
C ASP A 485 2.77 -3.44 22.31
N ILE A 486 3.53 -4.53 22.39
CA ILE A 486 3.01 -5.85 22.02
C ILE A 486 1.81 -6.18 22.90
N ASP A 487 0.70 -6.59 22.28
CA ASP A 487 -0.60 -6.84 22.94
C ASP A 487 -1.18 -5.61 23.69
N GLY A 488 -0.64 -4.42 23.42
CA GLY A 488 -1.03 -3.17 24.07
C GLY A 488 -2.35 -2.58 23.53
N PRO A 489 -2.84 -1.52 24.19
CA PRO A 489 -4.01 -0.78 23.72
C PRO A 489 -3.74 -0.11 22.38
N VAL A 490 -4.80 0.10 21.61
CA VAL A 490 -4.76 0.88 20.37
C VAL A 490 -5.19 2.31 20.67
N THR A 491 -4.48 3.26 20.08
CA THR A 491 -4.71 4.70 20.23
C THR A 491 -4.84 5.35 18.87
N GLU A 492 -5.59 6.45 18.80
CA GLU A 492 -5.53 7.39 17.68
C GLU A 492 -4.83 8.67 18.13
N ARG A 493 -4.12 9.32 17.21
CA ARG A 493 -3.46 10.60 17.45
C ARG A 493 -3.62 11.54 16.26
N PHE A 494 -3.91 12.80 16.52
CA PHE A 494 -3.94 13.85 15.50
C PHE A 494 -2.78 14.82 15.73
N GLU A 495 -1.99 15.05 14.69
CA GLU A 495 -0.94 16.07 14.66
C GLU A 495 -1.35 17.25 13.77
N PRO A 496 -0.87 18.47 14.05
CA PRO A 496 -0.98 19.58 13.12
C PRO A 496 -0.34 19.24 11.77
N ALA A 497 -1.00 19.59 10.67
CA ALA A 497 -0.41 19.44 9.34
C ALA A 497 0.54 20.61 9.02
N GLN A 498 1.70 20.30 8.45
CA GLN A 498 2.51 21.31 7.77
C GLN A 498 1.81 21.72 6.47
N ARG A 499 1.34 22.96 6.40
CA ARG A 499 0.64 23.50 5.24
C ARG A 499 1.61 24.28 4.36
N ILE A 500 1.75 23.87 3.11
CA ILE A 500 2.52 24.61 2.11
C ILE A 500 1.55 25.55 1.40
N HIS A 501 1.49 26.79 1.88
CA HIS A 501 0.64 27.82 1.29
C HIS A 501 1.25 28.38 0.01
N PHE A 502 0.40 28.70 -0.95
CA PHE A 502 0.77 29.45 -2.15
C PHE A 502 -0.23 30.58 -2.37
N ASP A 503 0.26 31.74 -2.75
CA ASP A 503 -0.59 32.92 -2.95
C ASP A 503 -0.93 33.08 -4.43
N ILE A 504 -2.22 33.12 -4.73
CA ILE A 504 -2.70 33.40 -6.09
C ILE A 504 -3.04 34.90 -6.18
N PRO A 505 -2.48 35.63 -7.16
CA PRO A 505 -2.77 37.06 -7.32
C PRO A 505 -4.27 37.34 -7.41
N GLY A 506 -4.77 38.25 -6.56
CA GLY A 506 -6.18 38.64 -6.52
C GLY A 506 -7.04 37.89 -5.50
N GLN A 507 -6.50 36.91 -4.79
CA GLN A 507 -7.19 36.29 -3.65
C GLN A 507 -7.15 37.24 -2.44
N GLY A 508 -8.32 37.52 -1.85
CA GLY A 508 -8.44 38.46 -0.73
C GLY A 508 -7.76 37.96 0.55
N GLU A 509 -7.27 38.90 1.38
CA GLU A 509 -6.82 38.56 2.74
C GLU A 509 -8.02 38.05 3.58
N GLY A 510 -7.88 36.85 4.16
CA GLY A 510 -8.88 36.27 5.08
C GLY A 510 -9.86 35.24 4.49
N SER A 511 -9.80 34.93 3.19
CA SER A 511 -10.51 33.77 2.64
C SER A 511 -9.79 32.47 2.99
N GLU A 512 -10.53 31.35 3.03
CA GLU A 512 -9.92 30.02 2.98
C GLU A 512 -9.00 29.95 1.74
N ARG A 513 -7.76 29.45 1.94
CA ARG A 513 -6.74 29.40 0.89
C ARG A 513 -6.44 27.95 0.56
N ALA A 514 -6.36 27.65 -0.73
CA ALA A 514 -5.82 26.39 -1.19
C ALA A 514 -4.38 26.24 -0.69
N TRP A 515 -3.98 25.01 -0.45
CA TRP A 515 -2.64 24.70 0.04
C TRP A 515 -2.21 23.32 -0.43
N LEU A 516 -0.91 23.05 -0.41
CA LEU A 516 -0.35 21.77 -0.80
C LEU A 516 -0.13 20.90 0.44
N ARG A 517 -0.71 19.70 0.43
CA ARG A 517 -0.38 18.64 1.39
C ARG A 517 0.56 17.66 0.74
N GLU A 518 1.77 17.58 1.26
CA GLU A 518 2.73 16.57 0.83
C GLU A 518 2.31 15.17 1.31
N GLY A 519 2.38 14.19 0.40
CA GLY A 519 2.14 12.78 0.68
C GLY A 519 3.37 11.92 0.36
N LEU A 520 3.32 10.67 0.82
CA LEU A 520 4.32 9.64 0.58
C LEU A 520 4.23 9.07 -0.84
N TYR A 521 3.02 8.99 -1.40
CA TYR A 521 2.80 8.52 -2.78
C TYR A 521 1.44 8.98 -3.30
N THR A 522 1.31 9.00 -4.62
CA THR A 522 0.05 9.10 -5.35
C THR A 522 -0.30 7.72 -5.88
N HIS A 523 -1.53 7.24 -5.62
CA HIS A 523 -2.03 5.98 -6.18
C HIS A 523 -3.04 6.27 -7.28
N LEU A 524 -2.72 5.90 -8.52
CA LEU A 524 -3.49 6.27 -9.70
C LEU A 524 -4.64 5.28 -9.96
N GLN A 525 -5.31 4.87 -8.89
CA GLN A 525 -6.31 3.80 -8.89
C GLN A 525 -7.57 4.17 -9.66
N THR A 526 -8.10 5.37 -9.43
CA THR A 526 -9.32 5.82 -10.10
C THR A 526 -8.99 6.28 -11.51
N GLU A 527 -7.87 6.97 -11.64
CA GLU A 527 -7.37 7.55 -12.88
C GLU A 527 -7.10 6.46 -13.91
N LYS A 528 -6.53 5.30 -13.54
CA LYS A 528 -6.24 4.21 -14.50
C LYS A 528 -7.46 3.58 -15.17
N TYR A 529 -8.66 3.82 -14.65
CA TYR A 529 -9.92 3.40 -15.27
C TYR A 529 -10.62 4.54 -16.01
N ALA A 530 -10.11 5.77 -15.91
CA ALA A 530 -10.69 6.92 -16.58
C ALA A 530 -10.46 6.85 -18.10
N PRO A 531 -11.41 7.34 -18.91
CA PRO A 531 -11.25 7.39 -20.37
C PRO A 531 -10.00 8.14 -20.82
N TRP A 532 -9.61 9.19 -20.10
CA TRP A 532 -8.47 10.03 -20.44
C TRP A 532 -7.12 9.41 -20.07
N TRP A 533 -7.13 8.30 -19.33
CA TRP A 533 -5.93 7.74 -18.73
C TRP A 533 -4.83 7.45 -19.75
N ALA A 534 -3.69 8.08 -19.49
CA ALA A 534 -2.38 7.68 -19.96
C ALA A 534 -1.34 8.35 -19.06
N LEU A 535 -0.14 7.79 -19.03
CA LEU A 535 1.04 8.47 -18.53
C LEU A 535 2.04 8.65 -19.67
N PRO A 536 2.97 9.62 -19.59
CA PRO A 536 4.05 9.70 -20.56
C PRO A 536 4.82 8.37 -20.57
N GLN A 537 5.12 7.86 -21.77
CA GLN A 537 5.93 6.64 -21.98
C GLN A 537 7.40 6.79 -21.52
N ARG A 538 7.77 8.00 -21.08
CA ARG A 538 9.05 8.32 -20.45
C ARG A 538 8.81 8.74 -19.01
N ALA A 539 9.83 8.58 -18.18
CA ALA A 539 9.87 9.15 -16.85
C ALA A 539 9.74 10.68 -16.88
N LEU A 540 9.21 11.25 -15.79
CA LEU A 540 9.40 12.66 -15.47
C LEU A 540 10.89 13.00 -15.40
N ALA A 541 11.28 14.09 -16.04
CA ALA A 541 12.64 14.62 -15.98
C ALA A 541 12.80 15.60 -14.80
N PRO A 542 14.05 15.87 -14.34
CA PRO A 542 14.29 16.90 -13.35
C PRO A 542 13.69 18.26 -13.75
N GLY A 543 12.94 18.88 -12.84
CA GLY A 543 12.24 20.15 -13.08
C GLY A 543 10.89 20.01 -13.79
N GLU A 544 10.50 18.82 -14.24
CA GLU A 544 9.15 18.58 -14.75
C GLU A 544 8.16 18.32 -13.61
N VAL A 545 6.92 18.74 -13.85
CA VAL A 545 5.82 18.63 -12.90
C VAL A 545 4.61 18.01 -13.61
N LEU A 546 4.16 16.86 -13.09
CA LEU A 546 2.90 16.23 -13.49
C LEU A 546 1.75 16.83 -12.70
N TYR A 547 0.84 17.48 -13.39
CA TYR A 547 -0.42 17.97 -12.86
C TYR A 547 -1.53 17.00 -13.26
N VAL A 548 -2.34 16.59 -12.28
CA VAL A 548 -3.49 15.71 -12.52
C VAL A 548 -4.75 16.37 -11.98
N ASP A 549 -5.76 16.43 -12.83
CA ASP A 549 -7.15 16.67 -12.50
C ASP A 549 -7.90 15.36 -12.71
N LYS A 550 -8.42 14.76 -11.63
CA LYS A 550 -9.07 13.44 -11.68
C LYS A 550 -10.26 13.40 -12.65
N GLU A 551 -10.90 14.54 -12.90
CA GLU A 551 -12.05 14.65 -13.80
C GLU A 551 -11.62 14.92 -15.25
N HIS A 552 -10.60 15.76 -15.46
CA HIS A 552 -10.33 16.33 -16.78
C HIS A 552 -9.05 15.82 -17.46
N GLY A 553 -8.08 15.26 -16.74
CA GLY A 553 -6.88 14.70 -17.35
C GLY A 553 -5.58 15.03 -16.66
N ALA A 554 -4.48 14.78 -17.35
CA ALA A 554 -3.13 15.01 -16.83
C ALA A 554 -2.22 15.75 -17.83
N HIS A 555 -1.31 16.56 -17.28
CA HIS A 555 -0.37 17.38 -18.02
C HIS A 555 1.01 17.35 -17.39
N VAL A 556 2.07 17.30 -18.21
CA VAL A 556 3.43 17.52 -17.74
C VAL A 556 3.91 18.86 -18.27
N TRP A 557 4.42 19.68 -17.35
CA TRP A 557 5.02 20.97 -17.64
C TRP A 557 6.49 20.95 -17.26
N ASP A 558 7.33 21.61 -18.05
CA ASP A 558 8.75 21.79 -17.72
C ASP A 558 8.98 23.01 -16.80
N ALA A 559 10.24 23.20 -16.39
CA ALA A 559 10.65 24.30 -15.51
C ALA A 559 10.47 25.69 -16.15
N ASP A 560 10.45 25.76 -17.48
CA ASP A 560 10.20 26.99 -18.26
C ASP A 560 8.70 27.25 -18.47
N ALA A 561 7.84 26.45 -17.83
CA ALA A 561 6.40 26.51 -17.91
C ALA A 561 5.84 26.23 -19.32
N ASN A 562 6.52 25.40 -20.11
CA ASN A 562 6.01 24.84 -21.37
C ASN A 562 5.31 23.50 -21.13
N LEU A 563 4.23 23.26 -21.87
CA LEU A 563 3.55 21.95 -21.88
C LEU A 563 4.39 20.98 -22.71
N VAL A 564 4.88 19.91 -22.09
CA VAL A 564 5.72 18.90 -22.75
C VAL A 564 4.99 17.59 -23.00
N TRP A 565 3.88 17.35 -22.30
CA TRP A 565 3.00 16.20 -22.53
C TRP A 565 1.59 16.48 -21.99
N GLN A 566 0.59 15.91 -22.65
CA GLN A 566 -0.82 15.94 -22.22
C GLN A 566 -1.46 14.57 -22.45
N SER A 567 -2.41 14.20 -21.60
CA SER A 567 -3.13 12.93 -21.76
C SER A 567 -4.01 12.91 -23.03
N PRO A 568 -4.08 11.79 -23.78
CA PRO A 568 -4.60 11.74 -25.16
C PRO A 568 -6.05 12.16 -25.37
N ARG A 569 -6.90 12.16 -24.34
CA ARG A 569 -8.34 12.48 -24.49
C ARG A 569 -8.75 13.83 -23.90
N VAL A 570 -7.79 14.67 -23.50
CA VAL A 570 -8.06 16.08 -23.14
C VAL A 570 -8.40 16.89 -24.39
N SER A 571 -7.91 16.49 -25.58
CA SER A 571 -8.00 17.30 -26.81
C SER A 571 -9.26 17.11 -27.65
N ASP A 572 -10.14 16.16 -27.30
CA ASP A 572 -11.31 15.77 -28.13
C ASP A 572 -12.68 16.06 -27.48
N ALA A 573 -12.71 16.68 -26.29
CA ALA A 573 -13.92 16.97 -25.52
C ALA A 573 -14.48 18.38 -25.78
#